data_AF-A0A8T4QFL4-F1
#
_entry.id   AF-A0A8T4QFL4-F1
#
_cell.length_a   1.000
_cell.length_b   1.000
_cell.length_c   1.000
_cell.angle_alpha   90.00
_cell.angle_beta   90.00
_cell.angle_gamma   90.00
#
_symmetry.space_group_name_H-M   'P 1'
#
loop_
_entity.id
_entity.type
_entity.pdbx_description
1 polymer ?
#
loop_
_entity_poly.entity_id
_entity_poly.type
_entity_poly.pdbx_seq_one_letter_code
_entity_poly.pdbx_strand_id
1 'polypeptide(L)'
;MAFVRIKTRKTKELLVEYAYLVDNSWRKRKKMPKQKVKEYLGKIYRFDCSKEGFLVSGLSYSTNLKEFIKFCLLKSGFSEESKKFVKNGIKVDLYRLSVYTTKGKKCVVQINDGFICNWSLKELFKFKITSEADGASFAKVLRLCGLNVTPSNFVSLFQLGLIETKTKGS
;
A
#
# COMPACT_ATOMS: atom_id res chain seq x y z
N MET A 1 -3.47 -12.14 11.19
CA MET A 1 -3.37 -10.87 10.43
C MET A 1 -2.46 -11.17 9.26
N ALA A 2 -2.94 -10.91 8.04
CA ALA A 2 -2.17 -11.23 6.86
C ALA A 2 -1.03 -10.21 6.67
N PHE A 3 0.09 -10.68 6.14
CA PHE A 3 1.25 -9.85 5.83
C PHE A 3 1.83 -10.25 4.47
N VAL A 4 2.61 -9.34 3.88
CA VAL A 4 3.28 -9.60 2.60
C VAL A 4 4.61 -10.31 2.87
N ARG A 5 4.78 -11.49 2.28
CA ARG A 5 6.04 -12.25 2.28
C ARG A 5 6.69 -12.14 0.91
N ILE A 6 7.96 -11.76 0.89
CA ILE A 6 8.79 -11.78 -0.32
C ILE A 6 9.42 -13.17 -0.47
N LYS A 7 9.44 -13.68 -1.70
CA LYS A 7 10.18 -14.88 -2.10
C LYS A 7 11.04 -14.58 -3.32
N THR A 8 12.34 -14.80 -3.19
CA THR A 8 13.29 -14.69 -4.28
C THR A 8 13.39 -16.02 -5.02
N ARG A 9 13.46 -15.97 -6.35
CA ARG A 9 13.72 -17.12 -7.22
C ARG A 9 14.89 -16.79 -8.13
N LYS A 10 15.83 -17.72 -8.25
CA LYS A 10 16.89 -17.66 -9.27
C LYS A 10 16.31 -18.12 -10.59
N THR A 11 16.39 -17.27 -11.60
CA THR A 11 16.18 -17.64 -13.01
C THR A 11 17.54 -17.73 -13.71
N LYS A 12 17.56 -18.18 -14.97
CA LYS A 12 18.82 -18.42 -15.71
C LYS A 12 19.75 -17.20 -15.72
N GLU A 13 19.19 -15.99 -15.72
CA GLU A 13 19.96 -14.75 -15.89
C GLU A 13 19.85 -13.80 -14.68
N LEU A 14 18.78 -13.87 -13.87
CA LEU A 14 18.47 -12.86 -12.86
C LEU A 14 17.82 -13.44 -11.59
N LEU A 15 18.00 -12.74 -10.47
CA LEU A 15 17.18 -12.92 -9.27
C LEU A 15 15.87 -12.17 -9.44
N VAL A 16 14.75 -12.89 -9.29
CA VAL A 16 13.41 -12.32 -9.41
C VAL A 16 12.69 -12.46 -8.09
N GLU A 17 12.13 -11.36 -7.60
CA GLU A 17 11.36 -11.31 -6.37
C GLU A 17 9.86 -11.31 -6.62
N TYR A 18 9.14 -12.03 -5.76
CA TYR A 18 7.71 -12.22 -5.83
C TYR A 18 7.07 -11.97 -4.47
N ALA A 19 5.93 -11.30 -4.46
CA ALA A 19 5.16 -11.03 -3.27
C ALA A 19 3.98 -12.00 -3.12
N TYR A 20 3.78 -12.47 -1.90
CA TYR A 20 2.68 -13.34 -1.51
C TYR A 20 1.99 -12.77 -0.27
N LEU A 21 0.66 -12.79 -0.25
CA LEU A 21 -0.12 -12.54 0.95
C LEU A 21 -0.15 -13.81 1.79
N VAL A 22 0.30 -13.75 3.03
CA VAL A 22 0.42 -14.90 3.93
C VAL A 22 -0.30 -14.59 5.24
N ASP A 23 -0.95 -15.59 5.82
CA ASP A 23 -1.54 -15.49 7.15
C ASP A 23 -0.97 -16.56 8.08
N ASN A 24 -0.82 -16.20 9.34
CA ASN A 24 -0.34 -17.09 10.39
C ASN A 24 -1.53 -17.70 11.12
N SER A 25 -1.52 -19.02 11.28
CA SER A 25 -2.48 -19.77 12.08
C SER A 25 -1.76 -20.53 13.20
N TRP A 26 -2.14 -20.27 14.44
CA TRP A 26 -1.65 -21.00 15.60
C TRP A 26 -2.50 -22.25 15.84
N ARG A 27 -1.85 -23.38 16.13
CA ARG A 27 -2.54 -24.62 16.51
C ARG A 27 -2.15 -24.95 17.94
N LYS A 28 -3.15 -25.14 18.82
CA LYS A 28 -2.94 -25.38 20.27
C LYS A 28 -1.89 -26.45 20.60
N ARG A 29 -1.73 -27.47 19.75
CA ARG A 29 -0.80 -28.59 19.96
C ARG A 29 0.57 -28.45 19.26
N LYS A 30 0.85 -27.35 18.55
CA LYS A 30 2.12 -27.16 17.82
C LYS A 30 2.85 -25.92 18.32
N LYS A 31 4.16 -26.07 18.57
CA LYS A 31 5.04 -24.98 19.00
C LYS A 31 5.25 -23.90 17.92
N MET A 32 5.05 -24.22 16.65
CA MET A 32 5.29 -23.29 15.54
C MET A 32 3.99 -22.90 14.82
N PRO A 33 3.80 -21.61 14.47
CA PRO A 33 2.65 -21.17 13.70
C PRO A 33 2.71 -21.72 12.28
N LYS A 34 1.56 -22.15 11.74
CA LYS A 34 1.43 -22.58 10.34
C LYS A 34 1.15 -21.36 9.47
N GLN A 35 2.03 -21.10 8.51
CA GLN A 35 1.83 -20.10 7.46
C GLN A 35 0.96 -20.67 6.33
N LYS A 36 -0.09 -19.95 5.95
CA LYS A 36 -0.92 -20.25 4.78
C LYS A 36 -0.80 -19.11 3.78
N VAL A 37 -0.39 -19.42 2.55
CA VAL A 37 -0.44 -18.46 1.44
C VAL A 37 -1.91 -18.24 1.07
N LYS A 38 -2.37 -16.99 1.14
CA LYS A 38 -3.72 -16.57 0.76
C LYS A 38 -3.80 -16.19 -0.71
N GLU A 39 -2.84 -15.39 -1.19
CA GLU A 39 -2.86 -14.86 -2.54
C GLU A 39 -1.44 -14.64 -3.06
N TYR A 40 -1.23 -14.84 -4.37
CA TYR A 40 -0.06 -14.35 -5.08
C TYR A 40 -0.30 -12.91 -5.55
N LEU A 41 0.52 -11.97 -5.07
CA LEU A 41 0.32 -10.54 -5.33
C LEU A 41 1.01 -10.07 -6.61
N GLY A 42 2.09 -10.74 -7.04
CA GLY A 42 2.78 -10.45 -8.29
C GLY A 42 4.30 -10.39 -8.16
N LYS A 43 4.97 -10.08 -9.28
CA LYS A 43 6.40 -9.77 -9.32
C LYS A 43 6.65 -8.38 -8.70
N ILE A 44 7.72 -8.26 -7.92
CA ILE A 44 8.11 -7.01 -7.26
C ILE A 44 8.98 -6.16 -8.19
N TYR A 45 8.69 -4.86 -8.21
CA TYR A 45 9.47 -3.82 -8.85
C TYR A 45 9.79 -2.76 -7.81
N ARG A 46 11.08 -2.52 -7.57
CA ARG A 46 11.55 -1.61 -6.52
C ARG A 46 11.78 -0.22 -7.08
N PHE A 47 11.30 0.78 -6.34
CA PHE A 47 11.52 2.19 -6.63
C PHE A 47 11.80 2.94 -5.33
N ASP A 48 12.64 3.95 -5.43
CA ASP A 48 12.98 4.81 -4.30
C ASP A 48 12.10 6.07 -4.32
N CYS A 49 11.66 6.50 -3.14
CA CYS A 49 10.92 7.73 -2.95
C CYS A 49 11.60 8.57 -1.88
N SER A 50 11.84 9.86 -2.17
CA SER A 50 12.29 10.81 -1.15
C SER A 50 11.24 10.96 -0.05
N LYS A 51 11.67 11.10 1.21
CA LYS A 51 10.79 11.17 2.39
C LYS A 51 10.09 12.52 2.58
N GLU A 52 10.54 13.56 1.88
CA GLU A 52 10.19 14.94 2.17
C GLU A 52 9.19 15.53 1.18
N GLY A 53 8.31 16.40 1.68
CA GLY A 53 7.56 17.35 0.86
C GLY A 53 6.07 17.08 0.64
N PHE A 54 5.48 16.03 1.23
CA PHE A 54 4.02 15.91 1.25
C PHE A 54 3.42 16.79 2.35
N LEU A 55 2.39 17.56 2.01
CA LEU A 55 1.62 18.36 2.97
C LEU A 55 0.15 17.97 2.83
N VAL A 56 -0.49 17.72 3.96
CA VAL A 56 -1.94 17.48 4.01
C VAL A 56 -2.64 18.81 3.83
N SER A 57 -3.33 19.00 2.70
CA SER A 57 -3.99 20.26 2.33
C SER A 57 -5.47 20.10 1.99
N GLY A 58 -5.94 18.87 1.77
CA GLY A 58 -7.30 18.60 1.31
C GLY A 58 -8.34 18.52 2.43
N LEU A 59 -9.60 18.79 2.09
CA LEU A 59 -10.75 18.71 3.00
C LEU A 59 -11.24 17.28 3.29
N SER A 60 -10.92 16.30 2.42
CA SER A 60 -11.35 14.89 2.59
C SER A 60 -10.17 13.96 2.84
N TYR A 61 -10.38 13.01 3.76
CA TYR A 61 -9.42 11.94 4.06
C TYR A 61 -9.07 11.12 2.81
N SER A 62 -10.08 10.73 2.04
CA SER A 62 -9.88 9.89 0.85
C SER A 62 -9.08 10.60 -0.26
N THR A 63 -9.27 11.92 -0.41
CA THR A 63 -8.54 12.74 -1.38
C THR A 63 -7.08 12.88 -0.97
N ASN A 64 -6.80 13.21 0.28
CA ASN A 64 -5.42 13.33 0.77
C ASN A 64 -4.65 12.00 0.66
N LEU A 65 -5.29 10.85 0.89
CA LEU A 65 -4.64 9.54 0.68
C LEU A 65 -4.26 9.31 -0.79
N LYS A 66 -5.15 9.65 -1.74
CA LYS A 66 -4.86 9.55 -3.18
C LYS A 66 -3.73 10.48 -3.58
N GLU A 67 -3.76 11.71 -3.10
CA GLU A 67 -2.71 12.71 -3.36
C GLU A 67 -1.37 12.26 -2.79
N PHE A 68 -1.35 11.64 -1.61
CA PHE A 68 -0.12 11.14 -1.04
C PHE A 68 0.47 9.98 -1.85
N ILE A 69 -0.35 9.03 -2.28
CA ILE A 69 0.11 7.95 -3.17
C ILE A 69 0.60 8.53 -4.49
N LYS A 70 -0.14 9.49 -5.07
CA LYS A 70 0.26 10.21 -6.28
C LYS A 70 1.63 10.87 -6.10
N PHE A 71 1.83 11.59 -4.99
CA PHE A 71 3.11 12.21 -4.66
C PHE A 71 4.24 11.18 -4.60
N CYS A 72 4.03 10.05 -3.90
CA CYS A 72 5.04 8.98 -3.82
C CYS A 72 5.37 8.38 -5.20
N LEU A 73 4.36 8.14 -6.05
CA LEU A 73 4.57 7.61 -7.40
C LEU A 73 5.34 8.60 -8.28
N LEU A 74 4.97 9.88 -8.26
CA LEU A 74 5.66 10.92 -9.02
C LEU A 74 7.12 11.09 -8.57
N LYS A 75 7.38 11.12 -7.25
CA LYS A 75 8.74 11.17 -6.69
C LYS A 75 9.54 9.91 -7.00
N SER A 76 8.87 8.77 -7.17
CA SER A 76 9.47 7.53 -7.64
C SER A 76 9.68 7.51 -9.16
N GLY A 77 9.45 8.62 -9.86
CA GLY A 77 9.69 8.80 -11.29
C GLY A 77 8.61 8.20 -12.22
N PHE A 78 7.39 8.00 -11.72
CA PHE A 78 6.26 7.65 -12.59
C PHE A 78 5.74 8.91 -13.30
N SER A 79 5.31 8.77 -14.56
CA SER A 79 4.57 9.79 -15.31
C SER A 79 3.07 9.60 -15.12
N GLU A 80 2.29 10.68 -15.11
CA GLU A 80 0.82 10.61 -15.13
C GLU A 80 0.32 10.66 -16.58
N GLU A 81 -0.31 9.58 -17.02
CA GLU A 81 -0.86 9.41 -18.37
C GLU A 81 -2.32 8.96 -18.25
N SER A 82 -3.26 9.75 -18.77
CA SER A 82 -4.69 9.40 -18.78
C SER A 82 -5.23 8.93 -17.42
N LYS A 83 -4.90 9.65 -16.34
CA LYS A 83 -5.27 9.33 -14.93
C LYS A 83 -4.65 8.05 -14.37
N LYS A 84 -3.60 7.53 -14.98
CA LYS A 84 -2.81 6.39 -14.51
C LYS A 84 -1.35 6.80 -14.36
N PHE A 85 -0.64 6.14 -13.46
CA PHE A 85 0.80 6.35 -13.29
C PHE A 85 1.57 5.25 -14.02
N VAL A 86 2.48 5.64 -14.90
CA VAL A 86 3.21 4.72 -15.77
C VAL A 86 4.71 4.86 -15.55
N LYS A 87 5.41 3.72 -15.42
CA LYS A 87 6.88 3.66 -15.41
C LYS A 87 7.35 2.26 -15.78
N ASN A 88 8.36 2.14 -16.64
CA ASN A 88 9.02 0.86 -16.97
C ASN A 88 8.04 -0.30 -17.29
N GLY A 89 6.95 0.02 -18.00
CA GLY A 89 5.91 -0.97 -18.33
C GLY A 89 5.01 -1.37 -17.16
N ILE A 90 4.98 -0.61 -16.07
CA ILE A 90 4.06 -0.76 -14.94
C ILE A 90 3.02 0.35 -15.01
N LYS A 91 1.77 0.02 -14.70
CA LYS A 91 0.62 0.92 -14.66
C LYS A 91 -0.04 0.83 -13.27
N VAL A 92 -0.19 1.98 -12.61
CA VAL A 92 -0.92 2.12 -11.35
C VAL A 92 -2.16 2.98 -11.58
N ASP A 93 -3.33 2.44 -11.25
CA ASP A 93 -4.63 3.11 -11.36
C ASP A 93 -5.23 3.29 -9.96
N LEU A 94 -5.22 4.54 -9.46
CA LEU A 94 -5.72 4.89 -8.13
C LEU A 94 -7.25 5.01 -8.06
N TYR A 95 -7.94 5.03 -9.21
CA TYR A 95 -9.39 5.00 -9.24
C TYR A 95 -9.91 3.56 -9.11
N ARG A 96 -9.31 2.64 -9.87
CA ARG A 96 -9.63 1.21 -9.82
C ARG A 96 -8.90 0.44 -8.72
N LEU A 97 -8.01 1.11 -7.97
CA LEU A 97 -7.16 0.53 -6.91
C LEU A 97 -6.39 -0.69 -7.40
N SER A 98 -5.65 -0.51 -8.50
CA SER A 98 -5.07 -1.63 -9.22
C SER A 98 -3.69 -1.33 -9.83
N VAL A 99 -2.85 -2.37 -9.88
CA VAL A 99 -1.44 -2.31 -10.26
C VAL A 99 -1.12 -3.48 -11.18
N TYR A 100 -0.79 -3.15 -12.43
CA TYR A 100 -0.55 -4.14 -13.48
C TYR A 100 0.62 -3.76 -14.36
N THR A 101 1.23 -4.75 -14.98
CA THR A 101 2.16 -4.54 -16.09
C THR A 101 1.40 -4.14 -17.36
N THR A 102 2.09 -3.57 -18.35
CA THR A 102 1.57 -3.32 -19.70
C THR A 102 1.04 -4.59 -20.36
N LYS A 103 1.56 -5.76 -19.96
CA LYS A 103 1.10 -7.10 -20.37
C LYS A 103 -0.12 -7.61 -19.59
N GLY A 104 -0.74 -6.79 -18.75
CA GLY A 104 -1.93 -7.13 -17.96
C GLY A 104 -1.69 -8.02 -16.73
N LYS A 105 -0.44 -8.39 -16.42
CA LYS A 105 -0.12 -9.23 -15.26
C LYS A 105 -0.09 -8.41 -13.97
N LYS A 106 -0.62 -8.97 -12.87
CA LYS A 106 -0.50 -8.40 -11.52
C LYS A 106 0.97 -8.20 -11.14
N CYS A 107 1.27 -7.05 -10.56
CA CYS A 107 2.61 -6.75 -10.05
C CYS A 107 2.52 -5.93 -8.77
N VAL A 108 3.66 -5.82 -8.09
CA VAL A 108 3.80 -5.07 -6.86
C VAL A 108 4.87 -4.02 -7.06
N VAL A 109 4.52 -2.77 -6.79
CA VAL A 109 5.45 -1.64 -6.75
C VAL A 109 5.90 -1.52 -5.30
N GLN A 110 7.17 -1.82 -5.02
CA GLN A 110 7.74 -1.58 -3.71
C GLN A 110 8.28 -0.16 -3.67
N ILE A 111 7.77 0.64 -2.73
CA ILE A 111 8.24 1.99 -2.44
C ILE A 111 8.61 2.03 -0.97
N ASN A 112 9.82 2.48 -0.66
CA ASN A 112 10.37 2.39 0.69
C ASN A 112 10.29 0.94 1.21
N ASP A 113 9.77 0.76 2.43
CA ASP A 113 9.58 -0.54 3.08
C ASP A 113 8.19 -1.17 2.82
N GLY A 114 7.37 -0.58 1.96
CA GLY A 114 6.00 -1.05 1.72
C GLY A 114 5.71 -1.38 0.26
N PHE A 115 4.48 -1.84 0.02
CA PHE A 115 4.05 -2.44 -1.22
C PHE A 115 2.77 -1.78 -1.71
N ILE A 116 2.83 -1.16 -2.89
CA ILE A 116 1.67 -0.69 -3.63
C ILE A 116 1.25 -1.80 -4.60
N CYS A 117 0.11 -2.42 -4.30
CA CYS A 117 -0.50 -3.48 -5.09
C CYS A 117 -2.02 -3.44 -4.93
N ASN A 118 -2.75 -4.26 -5.69
CA ASN A 118 -4.21 -4.29 -5.64
C ASN A 118 -4.74 -4.52 -4.22
N TRP A 119 -4.10 -5.42 -3.46
CA TRP A 119 -4.56 -5.76 -2.12
C TRP A 119 -4.28 -4.62 -1.13
N SER A 120 -3.05 -4.08 -1.10
CA SER A 120 -2.70 -3.01 -0.15
C SER A 120 -3.46 -1.72 -0.40
N LEU A 121 -3.69 -1.34 -1.66
CA LEU A 121 -4.55 -0.21 -2.00
C LEU A 121 -5.98 -0.43 -1.49
N LYS A 122 -6.55 -1.62 -1.70
CA LYS A 122 -7.88 -1.93 -1.17
C LYS A 122 -7.95 -1.88 0.34
N GLU A 123 -6.96 -2.43 1.05
CA GLU A 123 -6.89 -2.35 2.51
C GLU A 123 -6.84 -0.91 2.99
N LEU A 124 -6.01 -0.06 2.37
CA LEU A 124 -5.87 1.35 2.74
C LEU A 124 -7.18 2.12 2.56
N PHE A 125 -7.84 2.01 1.41
CA PHE A 125 -9.09 2.74 1.15
C PHE A 125 -10.32 2.14 1.83
N LYS A 126 -10.27 0.86 2.24
CA LYS A 126 -11.33 0.23 3.04
C LYS A 126 -11.18 0.53 4.53
N PHE A 127 -9.99 0.89 4.99
CA PHE A 127 -9.75 1.19 6.40
C PHE A 127 -10.56 2.41 6.84
N LYS A 128 -11.43 2.22 7.83
CA LYS A 128 -12.23 3.28 8.45
C LYS A 128 -11.69 3.55 9.84
N ILE A 129 -11.42 4.82 10.12
CA ILE A 129 -11.01 5.26 11.45
C ILE A 129 -12.29 5.57 12.23
N THR A 130 -12.59 4.75 13.22
CA THR A 130 -13.81 4.87 14.04
C THR A 130 -13.54 5.47 15.40
N SER A 131 -12.34 5.24 15.94
CA SER A 131 -11.93 5.74 17.25
C SER A 131 -10.44 6.04 17.28
N GLU A 132 -9.99 6.74 18.32
CA GLU A 132 -8.57 7.04 18.53
C GLU A 132 -7.72 5.76 18.71
N ALA A 133 -8.33 4.67 19.20
CA ALA A 133 -7.68 3.37 19.34
C ALA A 133 -7.22 2.78 17.99
N ASP A 134 -7.78 3.25 16.87
CA ASP A 134 -7.43 2.77 15.53
C ASP A 134 -6.08 3.30 15.02
N GLY A 135 -5.44 4.25 15.72
CA GLY A 135 -4.21 4.90 15.29
C GLY A 135 -3.08 3.93 14.96
N ALA A 136 -2.85 2.93 15.81
CA ALA A 136 -1.81 1.92 15.58
C ALA A 136 -2.12 1.03 14.36
N SER A 137 -3.40 0.72 14.13
CA SER A 137 -3.84 -0.06 12.97
C SER A 137 -3.72 0.76 11.67
N PHE A 138 -4.08 2.04 11.71
CA PHE A 138 -3.93 2.95 10.59
C PHE A 138 -2.46 3.13 10.18
N ALA A 139 -1.57 3.35 11.15
CA ALA A 139 -0.13 3.45 10.89
C ALA A 139 0.43 2.18 10.23
N LYS A 140 -0.03 0.99 10.63
CA LYS A 140 0.35 -0.28 10.00
C LYS A 140 -0.08 -0.34 8.54
N VAL A 141 -1.30 0.11 8.22
CA VAL A 141 -1.83 0.11 6.85
C VAL A 141 -1.12 1.13 5.96
N LEU A 142 -0.79 2.32 6.48
CA LEU A 142 0.03 3.31 5.77
C LEU A 142 1.41 2.75 5.43
N ARG A 143 2.09 2.17 6.43
CA ARG A 143 3.41 1.55 6.25
C ARG A 143 3.36 0.37 5.27
N LEU A 144 2.29 -0.42 5.30
CA LEU A 144 2.06 -1.51 4.35
C LEU A 144 2.07 -1.01 2.89
N CYS A 145 1.52 0.18 2.64
CA CYS A 145 1.51 0.82 1.31
C CYS A 145 2.81 1.58 0.98
N GLY A 146 3.79 1.60 1.88
CA GLY A 146 5.06 2.32 1.68
C GLY A 146 4.95 3.82 1.94
N LEU A 147 3.84 4.27 2.52
CA LEU A 147 3.58 5.66 2.85
C LEU A 147 4.27 6.00 4.18
N ASN A 148 5.50 6.53 4.08
CA ASN A 148 6.24 7.03 5.23
C ASN A 148 5.75 8.44 5.57
N VAL A 149 4.82 8.51 6.53
CA VAL A 149 4.16 9.75 6.92
C VAL A 149 4.95 10.42 8.05
N THR A 150 5.14 11.73 7.99
CA THR A 150 5.66 12.50 9.15
C THR A 150 4.63 12.49 10.28
N PRO A 151 5.05 12.67 11.56
CA PRO A 151 4.11 12.69 12.68
C PRO A 151 3.00 13.73 12.52
N SER A 152 3.33 14.93 12.02
CA SER A 152 2.35 15.99 11.76
C SER A 152 1.30 15.59 10.72
N ASN A 153 1.73 15.10 9.56
CA ASN A 153 0.83 14.65 8.51
C ASN A 153 -0.01 13.44 8.94
N PHE A 154 0.56 12.55 9.77
CA PHE A 154 -0.18 11.42 10.32
C PHE A 154 -1.35 11.89 11.18
N VAL A 155 -1.11 12.82 12.10
CA VAL A 155 -2.16 13.38 12.97
C VAL A 155 -3.24 14.06 12.12
N SER A 156 -2.86 14.89 11.14
CA SER A 156 -3.82 15.57 10.26
C SER A 156 -4.67 14.58 9.46
N LEU A 157 -4.05 13.57 8.83
CA LEU A 157 -4.78 12.52 8.11
C LEU A 157 -5.73 11.74 9.02
N PHE A 158 -5.28 11.40 10.23
CA PHE A 158 -6.06 10.63 11.18
C PHE A 158 -7.28 11.41 11.69
N GLN A 159 -7.11 12.70 12.01
CA GLN A 159 -8.19 13.59 12.41
C GLN A 159 -9.23 13.76 11.29
N LEU A 160 -8.80 13.97 10.04
CA LEU A 160 -9.70 14.02 8.89
C LEU A 160 -10.50 12.71 8.74
N GLY A 161 -9.85 11.57 8.95
CA GLY A 161 -10.49 10.26 8.91
C GLY A 161 -11.56 10.08 9.98
N LEU A 162 -11.32 10.56 11.20
CA LEU A 162 -12.31 10.57 12.30
C LEU A 162 -13.52 11.46 11.99
N ILE A 163 -13.30 12.62 11.38
CA ILE A 163 -14.38 13.56 11.02
C ILE A 163 -15.26 12.97 9.91
N GLU A 164 -14.64 12.36 8.90
CA GLU A 164 -15.38 11.79 7.76
C GLU A 164 -16.25 10.59 8.15
N THR A 165 -15.86 9.80 9.15
CA THR A 165 -16.68 8.69 9.65
C THR A 165 -17.84 9.16 10.52
N LYS A 166 -17.63 10.21 11.33
CA LYS A 166 -18.69 10.82 12.15
C LYS A 166 -19.79 11.45 11.28
N THR A 167 -19.42 12.17 10.23
CA THR A 167 -20.37 12.85 9.33
C THR A 167 -21.18 11.89 8.46
N LYS A 168 -20.66 10.69 8.16
CA LYS A 168 -21.39 9.64 7.39
C LYS A 168 -22.24 8.72 8.26
N GLY A 169 -22.12 8.81 9.59
CA GLY A 169 -22.84 7.98 10.56
C GLY A 169 -24.03 8.67 11.22
N SER A 170 -24.29 9.92 10.87
CA SER A 170 -25.42 10.77 11.30
C SER A 170 -26.34 11.04 10.12
#